data_AF-A0A7X7P5Q3-F1
#
_entry.id   AF-A0A7X7P5Q3-F1
#
_cell.length_a   1.000
_cell.length_b   1.000
_cell.length_c   1.000
_cell.angle_alpha   90.00
_cell.angle_beta   90.00
_cell.angle_gamma   90.00
#
_symmetry.space_group_name_H-M   'P 1'
#
loop_
_entity.id
_entity.type
_entity.pdbx_description
1 polymer ?
#
loop_
_entity_poly.entity_id
_entity_poly.type
_entity_poly.pdbx_seq_one_letter_code
_entity_poly.pdbx_strand_id
1 'polypeptide(L)' 'MSETPAIPELSVVILCYHSADVVRDLVAQVEREMEEAGIDYELVLVGNYLPGDTKDRTPAVLRD' A
#
# COMPACT_ATOMS: atom_id res chain seq x y z
N MET A 1 -30.06 -1.05 -9.44
CA MET A 1 -29.11 -0.22 -10.20
C MET A 1 -27.73 -0.65 -9.75
N SER A 2 -26.90 -1.21 -10.63
CA SER A 2 -25.51 -1.51 -10.26
C SER A 2 -24.77 -0.19 -10.14
N GLU A 3 -24.29 0.12 -8.95
CA GLU A 3 -23.28 1.16 -8.76
C GLU A 3 -21.99 0.65 -9.42
N THR A 4 -21.59 1.29 -10.52
CA THR A 4 -20.23 1.17 -11.02
C THR A 4 -19.33 1.82 -9.96
N PRO A 5 -18.28 1.13 -9.44
CA PRO A 5 -17.39 1.74 -8.47
C PRO A 5 -16.80 3.03 -9.07
N ALA A 6 -16.84 4.11 -8.30
CA ALA A 6 -16.23 5.37 -8.68
C ALA A 6 -14.73 5.12 -8.96
N ILE A 7 -14.22 5.66 -10.06
CA ILE A 7 -12.79 5.59 -10.37
C ILE A 7 -12.10 6.64 -9.49
N PRO A 8 -11.12 6.25 -8.66
CA PRO A 8 -10.43 7.19 -7.78
C PRO A 8 -9.72 8.28 -8.59
N GLU A 9 -9.58 9.47 -8.01
CA GLU A 9 -8.85 10.58 -8.63
C GLU A 9 -7.34 10.28 -8.73
N LEU A 10 -6.81 9.53 -7.76
CA LEU A 10 -5.39 9.18 -7.69
C LEU A 10 -5.17 7.70 -7.31
N SER A 11 -4.26 7.04 -8.03
CA SER A 11 -3.73 5.72 -7.63
C SER A 11 -2.33 5.87 -7.06
N VAL A 12 -2.15 5.54 -5.78
CA VAL A 12 -0.84 5.53 -5.11
C VAL A 12 -0.32 4.09 -5.09
N VAL A 13 0.75 3.83 -5.83
CA VAL A 13 1.36 2.49 -5.91
C VAL A 13 2.70 2.48 -5.16
N ILE A 14 2.79 1.68 -4.10
CA ILE A 14 4.01 1.55 -3.28
C ILE A 14 4.66 0.19 -3.54
N LEU A 15 5.88 0.22 -4.07
CA LEU A 15 6.72 -0.96 -4.25
C LEU A 15 7.40 -1.31 -2.92
N CYS A 16 7.00 -2.43 -2.35
CA CYS A 16 7.45 -2.91 -1.05
C CYS A 16 8.42 -4.08 -1.29
N TYR A 17 9.72 -3.79 -1.29
CA TYR A 17 10.79 -4.79 -1.44
C TYR A 17 11.70 -4.74 -0.22
N HIS A 18 11.86 -5.87 0.49
CA HIS A 18 12.66 -5.97 1.73
C HIS A 18 12.36 -4.86 2.75
N SER A 19 11.12 -4.38 2.76
CA SER A 19 10.67 -3.24 3.56
C SER A 19 10.30 -3.64 4.98
N ALA A 20 9.90 -4.90 5.19
CA ALA A 20 9.42 -5.42 6.47
C ALA A 20 8.46 -4.41 7.14
N ASP A 21 8.73 -4.02 8.39
CA ASP A 21 7.84 -3.13 9.15
C ASP A 21 7.86 -1.67 8.68
N VAL A 22 8.90 -1.24 7.94
CA VAL A 22 9.04 0.15 7.46
C VAL A 22 7.86 0.56 6.56
N VAL A 23 7.25 -0.42 5.87
CA VAL A 23 6.09 -0.14 5.02
C VAL A 23 4.89 0.39 5.83
N ARG A 24 4.75 -0.01 7.10
CA ARG A 24 3.62 0.42 7.94
C ARG A 24 3.68 1.91 8.22
N ASP A 25 4.85 2.41 8.58
CA ASP A 25 5.06 3.84 8.85
C ASP A 25 4.86 4.69 7.58
N LEU A 26 5.33 4.18 6.43
CA LEU A 26 5.13 4.84 5.14
C LEU A 26 3.65 4.89 4.74
N VAL A 27 2.92 3.78 4.90
CA VAL A 27 1.48 3.71 4.61
C VAL A 27 0.72 4.68 5.49
N ALA A 28 0.94 4.65 6.81
CA ALA A 28 0.30 5.56 7.75
C ALA A 28 0.61 7.04 7.45
N GLN A 29 1.82 7.33 6.96
CA GLN A 29 2.16 8.66 6.49
C GLN A 29 1.37 9.03 5.24
N VAL A 30 1.37 8.20 4.21
CA VAL A 30 0.65 8.47 2.96
C VAL A 30 -0.84 8.66 3.22
N GLU A 31 -1.47 7.78 4.00
CA GLU A 31 -2.89 7.88 4.35
C GLU A 31 -3.23 9.23 4.98
N ARG A 32 -2.44 9.66 5.97
CA ARG A 32 -2.62 10.96 6.62
C ARG A 32 -2.49 12.12 5.63
N GLU A 33 -1.48 12.13 4.77
CA GLU A 33 -1.31 13.22 3.80
C GLU A 33 -2.46 13.28 2.78
N MET A 34 -3.00 12.12 2.36
CA MET A 34 -4.16 12.07 1.46
C MET A 34 -5.44 12.56 2.15
N GLU A 35 -5.66 12.17 3.41
CA GLU A 35 -6.77 12.65 4.23
C GLU A 35 -6.70 14.16 4.45
N GLU A 36 -5.54 14.70 4.81
CA GLU A 36 -5.33 16.13 5.00
C GLU A 36 -5.53 16.93 3.70
N ALA A 37 -5.17 16.34 2.55
CA ALA A 37 -5.38 16.95 1.24
C ALA A 37 -6.83 16.81 0.73
N GLY A 38 -7.65 15.92 1.31
CA GLY A 38 -9.01 15.64 0.85
C GLY A 38 -9.07 15.00 -0.54
N ILE A 39 -8.03 14.26 -0.93
CA ILE A 39 -7.93 13.60 -2.25
C ILE A 39 -8.62 12.24 -2.17
N ASP A 40 -9.47 11.93 -3.15
CA ASP A 40 -10.00 10.58 -3.34
C ASP A 40 -8.92 9.69 -3.99
N TYR A 41 -8.49 8.66 -3.28
CA TYR A 41 -7.37 7.83 -3.72
C TYR A 41 -7.58 6.35 -3.47
N GLU A 42 -6.90 5.54 -4.26
CA GLU A 42 -6.63 4.14 -3.96
C GLU A 42 -5.16 3.95 -3.59
N LEU A 43 -4.90 3.11 -2.59
CA LEU A 43 -3.56 2.72 -2.19
C LEU A 43 -3.31 1.25 -2.57
N VAL A 44 -2.30 1.01 -3.39
CA VAL A 44 -1.91 -0.32 -3.86
C VAL A 44 -0.51 -0.64 -3.38
N LEU A 45 -0.41 -1.63 -2.49
CA LEU A 45 0.88 -2.14 -2.00
C LEU A 45 1.33 -3.33 -2.84
N VAL A 46 2.47 -3.17 -3.52
CA VAL A 46 3.07 -4.22 -4.32
C VAL A 46 4.19 -4.85 -3.52
N GLY A 47 3.88 -5.96 -2.87
CA GLY A 47 4.85 -6.82 -2.19
C GLY A 47 5.73 -7.54 -3.17
N ASN A 48 6.78 -6.87 -3.65
CA ASN A 48 7.80 -7.54 -4.44
C ASN A 48 8.72 -8.29 -3.47
N TYR A 49 8.85 -9.60 -3.62
CA TYR A 49 9.67 -10.42 -2.73
C TYR A 49 10.44 -11.47 -3.51
N LEU A 50 11.56 -11.92 -2.92
CA LEU A 50 12.34 -13.02 -3.47
C LEU A 50 11.79 -14.36 -2.96
N PRO A 51 11.29 -15.25 -3.84
CA PRO A 51 10.82 -16.57 -3.42
C PRO A 51 11.92 -17.35 -2.70
N GLY A 52 11.63 -17.85 -1.50
CA GLY A 52 12.57 -18.61 -0.69
C GLY A 52 13.47 -17.78 0.22
N ASP A 53 13.41 -16.45 0.18
CA ASP A 53 14.04 -15.63 1.22
C ASP A 53 13.20 -15.67 2.50
N THR A 54 13.71 -16.37 3.52
CA THR A 54 13.05 -16.53 4.82
C THR A 54 13.34 -15.38 5.79
N LYS A 55 14.27 -14.47 5.44
CA LYS A 55 14.60 -13.30 6.25
C LYS A 55 13.74 -12.10 5.90
N ASP A 56 13.21 -12.05 4.67
CA ASP A 56 12.30 -10.99 4.26
C ASP A 56 10.91 -11.21 4.86
N ARG A 57 10.53 -10.34 5.79
CA ARG A 57 9.20 -10.36 6.43
C ARG A 57 8.16 -9.53 5.68
N THR A 58 8.55 -8.81 4.62
CA THR A 58 7.64 -7.95 3.84
C THR A 58 6.36 -8.68 3.40
N PRO A 59 6.41 -9.94 2.90
CA PRO A 59 5.20 -10.64 2.49
C PRO A 59 4.23 -10.95 3.64
N ALA A 60 4.73 -11.11 4.86
CA ALA A 60 3.90 -11.32 6.04
C ALA A 60 3.26 -9.99 6.46
N VAL A 61 4.06 -8.92 6.53
CA VAL A 61 3.60 -7.58 6.92
C VAL A 61 2.48 -7.06 6.02
N LEU A 62 2.54 -7.32 4.71
CA LEU A 62 1.53 -6.86 3.75
C LEU A 62 0.24 -7.69 3.74
N ARG A 63 0.21 -8.86 4.38
CA ARG A 63 -0.99 -9.72 4.46
C ARG A 63 -1.84 -9.45 5.71
N ASP A 64 -1.24 -8.85 6.72
CA ASP A 64 -1.86 -8.47 7.99
C ASP A 64 -2.68 -7.18 7.84
#